data_AF-A0A534U9X8-F1
#
_entry.id   AF-A0A534U9X8-F1
#
_cell.length_a   1.000
_cell.length_b   1.000
_cell.length_c   1.000
_cell.angle_alpha   90.00
_cell.angle_beta   90.00
_cell.angle_gamma   90.00
#
_symmetry.space_group_name_H-M   'P 1'
#
loop_
_entity.id
_entity.type
_entity.pdbx_description
1 polymer ?
#
loop_
_entity_poly.entity_id
_entity_poly.type
_entity_poly.pdbx_seq_one_letter_code
_entity_poly.pdbx_strand_id
1 'polypeptide(L)'
;MNPRLTSRRVNWKWSLPGLILVALLAAFFNPPDSGVTSGEFEYVQRVVDGDTLLLGTGERVRLIGVNTPETVHPKKAVEAFG
;
A
#
# COMPACT_ATOMS: atom_id res chain seq x y z
N MET A 1 6.56 -22.32 60.74
CA MET A 1 7.61 -22.05 59.74
C MET A 1 6.93 -21.33 58.57
N ASN A 2 7.04 -19.99 58.48
CA ASN A 2 6.36 -19.21 57.43
C ASN A 2 7.42 -18.56 56.53
N PRO A 3 7.43 -18.83 55.21
CA PRO A 3 8.33 -18.15 54.30
C PRO A 3 7.80 -16.73 54.03
N ARG A 4 8.63 -15.72 54.29
CA ARG A 4 8.33 -14.33 53.93
C ARG A 4 8.38 -14.21 52.40
N LEU A 5 7.23 -14.05 51.76
CA LEU A 5 7.14 -13.65 50.36
C LEU A 5 7.73 -12.23 50.23
N THR A 6 8.93 -12.15 49.67
CA THR A 6 9.55 -10.88 49.29
C THR A 6 8.79 -10.31 48.08
N SER A 7 7.97 -9.30 48.34
CA SER A 7 7.36 -8.49 47.28
C SER A 7 8.48 -7.69 46.60
N ARG A 8 8.90 -8.15 45.42
CA ARG A 8 9.78 -7.41 44.52
C ARG A 8 8.99 -6.22 44.00
N ARG A 9 9.12 -5.07 44.66
CA ARG A 9 8.59 -3.80 44.16
C ARG A 9 9.25 -3.50 42.82
N VAL A 10 8.55 -3.77 41.73
CA VAL A 10 8.95 -3.29 40.41
C VAL A 10 8.78 -1.78 40.44
N ASN A 11 9.88 -1.04 40.26
CA ASN A 11 9.89 0.42 40.27
C ASN A 11 9.18 0.95 39.02
N TRP A 12 7.84 0.99 39.06
CA TRP A 12 6.95 1.46 37.99
C TRP A 12 7.27 2.89 37.49
N LYS A 13 8.02 3.68 38.26
CA LYS A 13 8.47 5.01 37.85
C LYS A 13 9.45 4.99 36.67
N TRP A 14 10.16 3.88 36.44
CA TRP A 14 11.16 3.75 35.37
C TRP A 14 10.64 3.01 34.13
N SER A 15 9.44 2.41 34.20
CA SER A 15 8.82 1.73 33.05
C SER A 15 8.13 2.70 32.09
N LEU A 16 7.64 3.84 32.57
CA LEU A 16 7.00 4.87 31.75
C LEU A 16 7.91 5.46 30.66
N PRO A 17 9.15 5.92 30.94
CA PRO A 17 10.03 6.43 29.89
C PRO A 17 10.46 5.33 28.90
N GLY A 18 10.61 4.09 29.37
CA GLY A 18 10.91 2.95 28.50
C GLY A 18 9.76 2.64 27.54
N LEU A 19 8.51 2.65 28.02
CA LEU A 19 7.32 2.46 27.18
C LEU A 19 7.16 3.60 26.17
N ILE A 20 7.41 4.84 26.58
CA ILE A 20 7.38 6.00 25.67
C ILE A 20 8.46 5.86 24.59
N LEU A 21 9.68 5.49 24.96
CA LEU A 21 10.77 5.28 24.00
C LEU A 21 10.45 4.17 23.00
N VAL A 22 9.89 3.04 23.46
CA VAL A 22 9.46 1.94 22.59
C VAL A 22 8.34 2.37 21.65
N ALA A 23 7.36 3.12 22.15
CA ALA A 23 6.27 3.66 21.32
C ALA A 23 6.79 4.64 20.26
N LEU A 24 7.74 5.51 20.62
CA LEU A 24 8.37 6.46 19.68
C LEU A 24 9.19 5.73 18.61
N LEU A 25 9.97 4.71 19.01
CA LEU A 25 10.71 3.88 18.06
C LEU A 25 9.76 3.15 17.11
N ALA A 26 8.69 2.55 17.62
CA ALA A 26 7.68 1.89 16.80
C ALA A 26 7.02 2.85 15.80
N ALA A 27 6.65 4.07 16.22
CA ALA A 27 6.07 5.08 15.33
C ALA A 27 7.06 5.57 14.26
N PHE A 28 8.36 5.59 14.55
CA PHE A 28 9.39 6.00 13.60
C PHE A 28 9.67 4.94 12.53
N PHE A 29 9.71 3.67 12.92
CA PHE A 29 9.98 2.55 12.00
C PHE A 29 8.74 1.99 11.31
N ASN A 30 7.54 2.30 11.81
CA ASN A 30 6.27 1.95 11.20
C ASN A 30 5.53 3.25 10.82
N PRO A 31 5.99 3.97 9.77
CA PRO A 31 5.21 5.08 9.25
C PRO A 31 3.80 4.57 8.96
N PRO A 32 2.75 5.35 9.26
CA PRO A 32 1.41 4.96 8.86
C PRO A 32 1.45 4.74 7.36
N ASP A 33 1.05 3.54 6.92
CA ASP A 33 0.72 3.31 5.52
C ASP A 33 -0.27 4.41 5.18
N SER A 34 0.20 5.39 4.41
CA SER A 34 -0.68 6.29 3.69
C SER A 34 -1.33 5.38 2.68
N GLY A 35 -2.36 4.66 3.14
CA GLY A 35 -3.13 3.76 2.33
C GLY A 35 -3.44 4.50 1.04
N VAL A 36 -3.30 3.78 -0.07
CA VAL A 36 -3.60 4.23 -1.42
C VAL A 36 -5.09 4.59 -1.47
N THR A 37 -5.44 5.73 -0.90
CA THR A 37 -6.77 6.35 -0.83
C THR A 37 -6.68 7.86 -1.06
N SER A 38 -5.50 8.35 -1.42
CA SER A 38 -5.30 9.62 -2.13
C SER A 38 -4.77 9.36 -3.55
N GLY A 39 -5.28 8.31 -4.21
CA GLY A 39 -5.15 8.24 -5.67
C GLY A 39 -5.94 9.40 -6.23
N GLU A 40 -5.29 10.30 -6.95
CA GLU A 40 -5.98 11.26 -7.81
C GLU A 40 -6.85 10.42 -8.76
N PHE A 41 -8.17 10.44 -8.54
CA PHE A 41 -9.08 9.65 -9.34
C PHE A 41 -9.25 10.36 -10.67
N GLU A 42 -8.77 9.72 -11.73
CA GLU A 42 -8.98 10.19 -13.08
C GLU A 42 -10.02 9.34 -13.82
N TYR A 43 -10.80 10.00 -14.66
CA TYR A 43 -11.78 9.30 -15.47
C TYR A 43 -11.14 8.70 -16.72
N VAL A 44 -11.65 7.55 -17.16
CA VAL A 44 -11.24 6.93 -18.41
C VAL A 44 -11.93 7.66 -19.56
N GLN A 45 -11.14 8.26 -20.45
CA GLN A 45 -11.65 8.89 -21.66
C GLN A 45 -11.99 7.83 -22.73
N ARG A 46 -11.11 6.84 -22.92
CA ARG A 46 -11.29 5.79 -23.92
C ARG A 46 -10.53 4.52 -23.55
N VAL A 47 -11.11 3.36 -23.84
CA VAL A 47 -10.42 2.07 -23.84
C VAL A 47 -9.72 1.88 -25.20
N VAL A 48 -8.40 1.69 -25.19
CA VAL A 48 -7.60 1.49 -26.41
C VAL A 48 -7.53 -0.01 -26.74
N ASP A 49 -7.13 -0.81 -25.76
CA ASP A 49 -7.13 -2.28 -25.78
C ASP A 49 -7.55 -2.76 -24.36
N GLY A 50 -7.78 -4.05 -24.15
CA GLY A 50 -8.31 -4.56 -22.87
C GLY A 50 -7.40 -4.32 -21.64
N ASP A 51 -6.11 -4.06 -21.85
CA ASP A 51 -5.12 -3.70 -20.83
C ASP A 51 -4.66 -2.23 -20.92
N THR A 52 -5.13 -1.47 -21.92
CA THR A 52 -4.60 -0.14 -22.25
C THR A 52 -5.71 0.91 -22.28
N LEU A 53 -5.60 1.91 -21.40
CA LEU A 53 -6.58 2.98 -21.21
C LEU A 53 -5.99 4.35 -21.55
N LEU A 54 -6.82 5.23 -22.09
CA LEU A 54 -6.55 6.65 -22.24
C LEU A 54 -7.35 7.42 -21.18
N LEU A 55 -6.66 8.19 -20.35
CA LEU A 55 -7.28 9.00 -19.29
C LEU A 55 -7.77 10.35 -19.82
N GLY A 56 -8.63 11.02 -19.04
CA GLY A 56 -9.07 12.40 -19.30
C GLY A 56 -7.92 13.40 -19.44
N THR A 57 -6.82 13.14 -18.75
CA THR A 57 -5.56 13.92 -18.79
C THR A 57 -4.79 13.75 -20.11
N GLY A 58 -5.12 12.75 -20.93
CA GLY A 58 -4.40 12.38 -22.15
C GLY A 58 -3.28 11.35 -21.94
N GLU A 59 -3.04 10.92 -20.71
CA GLU A 59 -2.07 9.88 -20.40
C GLU A 59 -2.56 8.49 -20.84
N ARG A 60 -1.64 7.65 -21.32
CA ARG A 60 -1.90 6.24 -21.62
C ARG A 60 -1.42 5.37 -20.48
N VAL A 61 -2.33 4.60 -19.89
CA VAL A 61 -2.06 3.69 -18.78
C VAL A 61 -2.18 2.25 -19.26
N ARG A 62 -1.19 1.42 -18.90
CA ARG A 62 -1.21 -0.03 -19.14
C ARG A 62 -1.35 -0.78 -17.81
N LEU A 63 -2.27 -1.74 -17.78
CA LEU A 63 -2.51 -2.56 -16.61
C LEU A 63 -1.37 -3.57 -16.41
N ILE A 64 -0.71 -3.51 -15.25
CA ILE A 64 0.37 -4.44 -14.92
C ILE A 64 -0.22 -5.81 -14.54
N GLY A 65 0.34 -6.87 -15.12
CA GLY A 65 -0.12 -8.24 -14.87
C GLY A 65 -1.33 -8.66 -15.70
N VAL A 66 -1.84 -7.80 -16.58
CA VAL A 66 -2.90 -8.11 -17.54
C VAL A 66 -2.31 -7.97 -18.94
N ASN A 67 -2.43 -9.00 -19.77
CA ASN A 67 -2.05 -8.96 -21.18
C ASN A 67 -3.24 -9.40 -22.01
N THR A 68 -3.77 -8.51 -22.83
CA THR A 68 -4.97 -8.75 -23.65
C THR A 68 -4.63 -8.84 -25.13
N PRO A 69 -5.47 -9.51 -25.94
CA PRO A 69 -5.36 -9.46 -27.40
C PRO A 69 -5.26 -8.01 -27.89
N GLU A 70 -4.28 -7.71 -28.73
CA GLU A 70 -4.04 -6.36 -29.23
C GLU A 70 -4.85 -6.10 -30.52
N THR A 71 -5.60 -4.99 -30.59
CA THR A 71 -6.43 -4.65 -31.76
C THR A 71 -5.96 -3.41 -32.52
N VAL A 72 -5.26 -2.50 -31.84
CA VAL A 72 -4.87 -1.19 -32.40
C VAL A 72 -3.42 -1.17 -32.92
N HIS A 73 -2.73 -2.32 -32.95
CA HIS A 73 -1.32 -2.36 -33.37
C HIS A 73 -1.14 -2.09 -34.87
N PRO A 74 -0.30 -1.12 -35.27
CA PRO A 74 -0.18 -0.70 -36.67
C PRO A 74 0.53 -1.72 -37.59
N LYS A 75 1.19 -2.73 -37.02
CA LYS A 75 1.98 -3.73 -37.76
C LYS A 75 1.49 -5.16 -37.58
N LYS A 76 0.51 -5.39 -36.72
CA LYS A 76 -0.03 -6.72 -36.42
C LYS A 76 -1.49 -6.76 -36.86
N ALA A 77 -1.94 -7.95 -37.26
CA ALA A 77 -3.36 -8.19 -37.44
C ALA A 77 -4.07 -8.14 -36.08
N VAL A 78 -5.36 -7.82 -36.09
CA VAL A 78 -6.22 -7.89 -34.90
C VAL A 78 -6.18 -9.32 -34.35
N GLU A 79 -5.88 -9.43 -33.06
CA GLU A 79 -5.81 -10.72 -32.38
C GLU A 79 -7.22 -11.23 -32.02
N ALA A 80 -7.39 -12.56 -31.93
CA ALA A 80 -8.69 -13.16 -31.65
C ALA A 80 -9.22 -12.70 -30.28
N PHE A 81 -10.53 -12.43 -30.20
CA PHE A 81 -11.23 -11.90 -29.01
C PHE A 81 -10.88 -10.45 -28.61
N GLY A 82 -10.24 -9.69 -29.51
CA GLY A 82 -10.04 -8.25 -29.40
C GLY A 82 -11.15 -7.44 -30.07
#